data_AF-A0A959PPS8-F1
#
_entry.id   AF-A0A959PPS8-F1
#
_cell.length_a   1.000
_cell.length_b   1.000
_cell.length_c   1.000
_cell.angle_alpha   90.00
_cell.angle_beta   90.00
_cell.angle_gamma   90.00
#
_symmetry.space_group_name_H-M   'P 1'
#
loop_
_entity.id
_entity.type
_entity.pdbx_description
1 polymer ?
#
loop_
_entity_poly.entity_id
_entity_poly.type
_entity_poly.pdbx_seq_one_letter_code
_entity_poly.pdbx_strand_id
1 'polypeptide(L)'
;MRYLLITLLVTLGWTCSKDQPNFMKGDFFIYGVYHGYCAGECVTLFKLTSTNLYMDDLARLDPDNLKFQETPLPDSSYQKALVLWEDFPEAMWEEPERLGMPDAHDQGGYFIRIKEGNKERDWYIDTVLERLPDYVQEYIGKAQSITLP
;
A
#
# COMPACT_ATOMS: atom_id res chain seq x y z
N MET A 1 -58.59 -1.63 30.18
CA MET A 1 -57.86 -2.86 29.79
C MET A 1 -56.57 -2.47 29.10
N ARG A 2 -55.52 -3.28 29.29
CA ARG A 2 -54.11 -3.02 28.97
C ARG A 2 -53.92 -2.75 27.47
N TYR A 3 -53.43 -1.57 27.08
CA TYR A 3 -52.81 -1.38 25.77
C TYR A 3 -51.31 -1.66 25.92
N LEU A 4 -50.89 -2.81 25.40
CA LEU A 4 -49.50 -3.23 25.35
C LEU A 4 -48.81 -2.41 24.25
N LEU A 5 -47.91 -1.50 24.62
CA LEU A 5 -46.99 -0.83 23.69
C LEU A 5 -45.97 -1.87 23.20
N ILE A 6 -46.11 -2.33 21.97
CA ILE A 6 -45.08 -3.13 21.29
C ILE A 6 -44.18 -2.13 20.56
N THR A 7 -43.07 -1.77 21.21
CA THR A 7 -42.01 -0.98 20.60
C THR A 7 -41.23 -1.90 19.65
N LEU A 8 -41.53 -1.82 18.35
CA LEU A 8 -40.77 -2.49 17.31
C LEU A 8 -39.43 -1.74 17.15
N LEU A 9 -38.41 -2.22 17.85
CA LEU A 9 -37.03 -1.75 17.72
C LEU A 9 -36.49 -2.23 16.36
N VAL A 10 -36.74 -1.45 15.31
CA VAL A 10 -36.13 -1.65 14.00
C VAL A 10 -34.66 -1.25 14.12
N THR A 11 -33.82 -2.21 14.46
CA THR A 11 -32.37 -2.07 14.31
C THR A 11 -32.05 -2.12 12.82
N LEU A 12 -32.01 -0.96 12.19
CA LEU A 12 -31.39 -0.77 10.89
C LEU A 12 -29.92 -1.16 11.03
N GLY A 13 -29.61 -2.40 10.66
CA GLY A 13 -28.24 -2.82 10.43
C GLY A 13 -27.69 -2.00 9.26
N TRP A 14 -26.81 -1.05 9.56
CA TRP A 14 -25.90 -0.50 8.58
C TRP A 14 -24.98 -1.63 8.11
N THR A 15 -25.40 -2.34 7.06
CA THR A 15 -24.47 -3.07 6.23
C THR A 15 -23.65 -2.02 5.48
N CYS A 16 -22.50 -1.66 6.07
CA CYS A 16 -21.45 -0.99 5.33
C CYS A 16 -20.93 -2.02 4.32
N SER A 17 -21.51 -2.00 3.12
CA SER A 17 -20.93 -2.67 1.98
C SER A 17 -19.68 -1.85 1.64
N LYS A 18 -18.51 -2.32 2.07
CA LYS A 18 -17.27 -1.77 1.57
C LYS A 18 -17.26 -2.05 0.08
N ASP A 19 -17.29 -1.00 -0.73
CA ASP A 19 -17.14 -1.13 -2.17
C ASP A 19 -15.88 -1.94 -2.46
N GLN A 20 -15.95 -2.85 -3.42
CA GLN A 20 -14.78 -3.62 -3.81
C GLN A 20 -13.73 -2.66 -4.37
N PRO A 21 -12.44 -2.89 -4.08
CA PRO A 21 -11.35 -2.09 -4.64
C PRO A 21 -11.46 -2.03 -6.16
N ASN A 22 -11.31 -0.85 -6.75
CA ASN A 22 -11.35 -0.67 -8.20
C ASN A 22 -10.03 -1.11 -8.85
N PHE A 23 -9.62 -2.37 -8.64
CA PHE A 23 -8.51 -2.99 -9.36
C PHE A 23 -9.06 -3.75 -10.57
N MET A 24 -8.59 -3.44 -11.79
CA MET A 24 -8.87 -4.32 -12.92
C MET A 24 -8.04 -5.60 -12.81
N LYS A 25 -8.50 -6.66 -13.48
CA LYS A 25 -7.73 -7.91 -13.55
C LYS A 25 -6.40 -7.65 -14.26
N GLY A 26 -5.30 -7.85 -13.55
CA GLY A 26 -3.94 -7.64 -14.07
C GLY A 26 -3.25 -6.40 -13.49
N ASP A 27 -4.01 -5.53 -12.85
CA ASP A 27 -3.50 -4.36 -12.14
C ASP A 27 -2.87 -4.79 -10.81
N PHE A 28 -1.92 -3.99 -10.33
CA PHE A 28 -1.28 -4.22 -9.04
C PHE A 28 -0.71 -2.93 -8.45
N PHE A 29 -0.54 -2.97 -7.13
CA PHE A 29 0.15 -1.94 -6.36
C PHE A 29 1.24 -2.61 -5.53
N ILE A 30 2.49 -2.31 -5.86
CA ILE A 30 3.67 -2.77 -5.13
C ILE A 30 4.16 -1.60 -4.29
N TYR A 31 4.46 -1.87 -3.02
CA TYR A 31 5.00 -0.86 -2.13
C TYR A 31 5.90 -1.49 -1.08
N GLY A 32 6.81 -0.71 -0.51
CA GLY A 32 7.61 -1.16 0.61
C GLY A 32 8.90 -0.39 0.79
N VAL A 33 9.77 -0.91 1.64
CA VAL A 33 11.06 -0.29 1.97
C VAL A 33 12.20 -1.05 1.33
N TYR A 34 13.26 -0.32 0.99
CA TYR A 34 14.52 -0.89 0.53
C TYR A 34 15.70 -0.14 1.14
N HIS A 35 16.85 -0.81 1.20
CA HIS A 35 18.13 -0.25 1.61
C HIS A 35 19.18 -0.66 0.59
N GLY A 36 19.98 0.29 0.11
CA GLY A 36 21.11 0.06 -0.77
C GLY A 36 22.29 -0.58 -0.04
N TYR A 37 22.41 -0.33 1.27
CA TYR A 37 23.42 -0.94 2.12
C TYR A 37 22.78 -1.64 3.34
N CYS A 38 22.82 -2.97 3.38
CA CYS A 38 22.40 -3.75 4.54
C CYS A 38 23.07 -5.14 4.55
N ALA A 39 22.95 -5.85 5.69
CA ALA A 39 23.31 -7.26 5.81
C ALA A 39 22.04 -8.13 5.81
N GLY A 40 21.93 -9.07 4.86
CA GLY A 40 20.77 -9.96 4.73
C GLY A 40 19.72 -9.43 3.76
N GLU A 41 18.46 -9.44 4.17
CA GLU A 41 17.30 -8.95 3.42
C GLU A 41 17.25 -7.42 3.47
N CYS A 42 17.57 -6.77 2.35
CA CYS A 42 17.63 -5.31 2.21
C CYS A 42 16.37 -4.72 1.58
N VAL A 43 15.32 -5.51 1.44
CA VAL A 43 14.06 -5.06 0.87
C VAL A 43 12.93 -5.78 1.56
N THR A 44 11.80 -5.10 1.70
CA THR A 44 10.54 -5.70 2.07
C THR A 44 9.46 -5.02 1.26
N LEU A 45 8.97 -5.69 0.23
CA LEU A 45 7.89 -5.22 -0.63
C LEU A 45 6.64 -6.08 -0.46
N PHE A 46 5.51 -5.46 -0.70
CA PHE A 46 4.23 -6.12 -0.77
C PHE A 46 3.59 -5.85 -2.12
N LYS A 47 3.05 -6.88 -2.76
CA LYS A 47 2.27 -6.77 -4.00
C LYS A 47 0.80 -6.99 -3.71
N LEU A 48 0.04 -5.91 -3.77
CA LEU A 48 -1.40 -5.92 -3.75
C LEU A 48 -1.95 -6.15 -5.15
N THR A 49 -2.94 -7.03 -5.25
CA THR A 49 -3.72 -7.31 -6.45
C THR A 49 -5.20 -7.16 -6.12
N SER A 50 -6.09 -7.41 -7.10
CA SER A 50 -7.54 -7.36 -6.89
C SER A 50 -8.08 -8.35 -5.83
N THR A 51 -7.31 -9.38 -5.45
CA THR A 51 -7.80 -10.43 -4.53
C THR A 51 -6.83 -10.81 -3.42
N ASN A 52 -5.55 -10.52 -3.59
CA ASN A 52 -4.51 -11.03 -2.70
C ASN A 52 -3.42 -9.97 -2.46
N LEU A 53 -2.72 -10.15 -1.34
CA LEU A 53 -1.49 -9.46 -0.99
C LEU A 53 -0.37 -10.49 -0.87
N TYR A 54 0.78 -10.22 -1.47
CA TYR A 54 1.94 -11.11 -1.42
C TYR A 54 3.14 -10.36 -0.86
N MET A 55 3.95 -11.02 -0.03
CA MET A 55 5.27 -10.53 0.37
C MET A 55 6.29 -10.83 -0.73
N ASP A 56 7.33 -10.03 -0.83
CA ASP A 56 8.44 -10.29 -1.72
C ASP A 56 9.21 -11.57 -1.36
N ASP A 57 10.01 -12.02 -2.32
CA ASP A 57 10.99 -13.10 -2.18
C ASP A 57 12.35 -12.60 -2.73
N LEU A 58 12.82 -11.48 -2.16
CA LEU A 58 13.99 -10.75 -2.64
C LEU A 58 14.92 -10.36 -1.49
N ALA A 59 16.21 -10.67 -1.63
CA ALA A 59 17.22 -10.13 -0.72
C ALA A 59 17.54 -8.65 -0.97
N ARG A 60 17.29 -8.13 -2.18
CA ARG A 60 17.56 -6.74 -2.57
C ARG A 60 16.54 -6.29 -3.62
N LEU A 61 16.30 -4.98 -3.68
CA LEU A 61 15.45 -4.39 -4.71
C LEU A 61 16.08 -4.59 -6.10
N ASP A 62 15.37 -5.31 -6.97
CA ASP A 62 15.67 -5.46 -8.39
C ASP A 62 14.40 -5.11 -9.18
N PRO A 63 14.23 -3.86 -9.63
CA PRO A 63 12.99 -3.39 -10.25
C PRO A 63 12.68 -4.12 -11.56
N ASP A 64 13.66 -4.71 -12.23
CA ASP A 64 13.47 -5.45 -13.47
C ASP A 64 13.06 -6.92 -13.23
N ASN A 65 13.22 -7.42 -12.00
CA ASN A 65 12.99 -8.82 -11.65
C ASN A 65 12.36 -8.96 -10.26
N LEU A 66 11.26 -8.23 -10.03
CA LEU A 66 10.52 -8.33 -8.78
C LEU A 66 9.90 -9.72 -8.63
N LYS A 67 10.18 -10.37 -7.50
CA LYS A 67 9.65 -11.70 -7.14
C LYS A 67 8.84 -11.61 -5.86
N PHE A 68 7.78 -12.41 -5.82
CA PHE A 68 6.86 -12.48 -4.70
C PHE A 68 6.58 -13.93 -4.36
N GLN A 69 6.33 -14.18 -3.08
CA GLN A 69 5.94 -15.49 -2.59
C GLN A 69 4.62 -15.93 -3.21
N GLU A 70 4.46 -17.24 -3.40
CA GLU A 70 3.22 -17.81 -3.96
C GLU A 70 2.06 -17.82 -2.95
N THR A 71 2.39 -17.83 -1.66
CA THR A 71 1.39 -17.87 -0.58
C THR A 71 0.91 -16.46 -0.26
N PRO A 72 -0.39 -16.16 -0.36
CA PRO A 72 -0.91 -14.86 0.00
C PRO A 72 -0.85 -14.63 1.52
N LEU A 73 -0.64 -13.37 1.90
CA LEU A 73 -0.74 -12.93 3.28
C LEU A 73 -2.20 -13.00 3.78
N PRO A 74 -2.41 -13.04 5.12
CA PRO A 74 -3.76 -13.07 5.70
C PRO A 74 -4.62 -11.89 5.27
N ASP A 75 -5.95 -12.08 5.25
CA ASP A 75 -6.91 -11.03 4.88
C ASP A 75 -6.73 -9.74 5.70
N SER A 76 -6.37 -9.84 6.98
CA SER A 76 -6.09 -8.65 7.81
C SER A 76 -4.96 -7.78 7.26
N SER A 77 -3.94 -8.37 6.63
CA SER A 77 -2.87 -7.65 5.95
C SER A 77 -3.35 -7.06 4.62
N TYR A 78 -4.12 -7.85 3.87
CA TYR A 78 -4.74 -7.40 2.62
C TYR A 78 -5.63 -6.16 2.83
N GLN A 79 -6.50 -6.15 3.85
CA GLN A 79 -7.35 -5.01 4.17
C GLN A 79 -6.55 -3.74 4.53
N LYS A 80 -5.39 -3.87 5.19
CA LYS A 80 -4.51 -2.73 5.45
C LYS A 80 -3.87 -2.19 4.18
N ALA A 81 -3.45 -3.09 3.29
CA ALA A 81 -2.89 -2.72 1.99
C ALA A 81 -3.93 -2.02 1.09
N LEU A 82 -5.20 -2.45 1.14
CA LEU A 82 -6.29 -1.78 0.45
C LEU A 82 -6.47 -0.33 0.92
N VAL A 83 -6.45 -0.09 2.23
CA VAL A 83 -6.54 1.25 2.80
C VAL A 83 -5.36 2.13 2.38
N LEU A 84 -4.20 1.54 2.07
CA LEU A 84 -3.06 2.29 1.54
C LEU A 84 -3.29 2.62 0.05
N TRP A 85 -3.78 1.67 -0.74
CA TRP A 85 -4.14 1.90 -2.14
C TRP A 85 -5.24 2.95 -2.32
N GLU A 86 -6.32 2.86 -1.54
CA GLU A 86 -7.46 3.79 -1.61
C GLU A 86 -7.06 5.24 -1.27
N ASP A 87 -6.02 5.41 -0.45
CA ASP A 87 -5.47 6.72 -0.09
C ASP A 87 -4.29 7.15 -0.99
N PHE A 88 -3.98 6.40 -2.05
CA PHE A 88 -2.89 6.75 -2.96
C PHE A 88 -3.18 8.10 -3.65
N PRO A 89 -2.31 9.13 -3.50
CA PRO A 89 -2.60 10.44 -4.03
C PRO A 89 -2.52 10.45 -5.56
N GLU A 90 -3.61 10.82 -6.25
CA GLU A 90 -3.64 10.91 -7.72
C GLU A 90 -2.54 11.84 -8.28
N ALA A 91 -2.17 12.89 -7.53
CA ALA A 91 -1.10 13.82 -7.89
C ALA A 91 0.28 13.15 -8.08
N MET A 92 0.51 11.96 -7.49
CA MET A 92 1.74 11.20 -7.68
C MET A 92 2.02 10.85 -9.16
N TRP A 93 0.99 10.75 -10.00
CA TRP A 93 1.14 10.50 -11.44
C TRP A 93 1.86 11.63 -12.18
N GLU A 94 1.91 12.84 -11.61
CA GLU A 94 2.61 14.00 -12.17
C GLU A 94 4.01 14.20 -11.56
N GLU A 95 4.34 13.51 -10.46
CA GLU A 95 5.64 13.61 -9.80
C GLU A 95 6.77 12.95 -10.60
N PRO A 96 8.05 13.29 -10.40
CA PRO A 96 9.15 12.54 -10.97
C PRO A 96 9.26 11.14 -10.34
N GLU A 97 9.96 10.25 -11.04
CA GLU A 97 10.28 8.89 -10.54
C GLU A 97 11.03 8.92 -9.20
N ARG A 98 11.83 9.97 -8.94
CA ARG A 98 12.59 10.11 -7.68
C ARG A 98 12.15 11.34 -6.92
N LEU A 99 11.72 11.14 -5.68
CA LEU A 99 11.27 12.19 -4.76
C LEU A 99 12.22 12.28 -3.57
N GLY A 100 12.83 13.45 -3.36
CA GLY A 100 13.86 13.66 -2.34
C GLY A 100 15.19 12.98 -2.67
N MET A 101 15.88 12.45 -1.65
CA MET A 101 17.17 11.75 -1.78
C MET A 101 17.11 10.35 -1.13
N PRO A 102 16.35 9.40 -1.73
CA PRO A 102 16.17 8.07 -1.16
C PRO A 102 17.52 7.38 -0.90
N ASP A 103 17.67 6.89 0.32
CA ASP A 103 18.84 6.13 0.80
C ASP A 103 20.22 6.81 0.64
N ALA A 104 20.28 8.14 0.43
CA ALA A 104 21.54 8.87 0.27
C ALA A 104 22.44 8.90 1.53
N HIS A 105 21.90 8.53 2.69
CA HIS A 105 22.54 8.50 3.99
C HIS A 105 22.24 7.19 4.73
N ASP A 106 22.10 6.07 4.00
CA ASP A 106 21.75 4.74 4.51
C ASP A 106 20.41 4.70 5.28
N GLN A 107 19.52 5.68 5.05
CA GLN A 107 18.21 5.78 5.71
C GLN A 107 17.12 4.90 5.08
N GLY A 108 17.47 4.18 4.01
CA GLY A 108 16.52 3.48 3.16
C GLY A 108 15.77 4.40 2.20
N GLY A 109 15.00 3.77 1.33
CA GLY A 109 14.03 4.41 0.47
C GLY A 109 12.70 3.67 0.54
N TYR A 110 11.63 4.37 0.18
CA TYR A 110 10.33 3.76 -0.02
C TYR A 110 10.10 3.57 -1.53
N PHE A 111 9.85 2.34 -1.95
CA PHE A 111 9.59 1.99 -3.34
C PHE A 111 8.09 1.82 -3.55
N ILE A 112 7.57 2.36 -4.65
CA ILE A 112 6.22 2.14 -5.13
C ILE A 112 6.26 1.77 -6.61
N ARG A 113 5.49 0.78 -7.03
CA ARG A 113 5.15 0.54 -8.43
C ARG A 113 3.65 0.32 -8.58
N ILE A 114 3.02 1.03 -9.50
CA ILE A 114 1.61 0.84 -9.83
C ILE A 114 1.48 0.41 -11.27
N LYS A 115 0.61 -0.57 -11.50
CA LYS A 115 0.06 -0.90 -12.81
C LYS A 115 -1.45 -0.74 -12.79
N GLU A 116 -1.95 0.15 -13.65
CA GLU A 116 -3.37 0.40 -13.86
C GLU A 116 -3.67 0.40 -15.37
N GLY A 117 -4.27 -0.68 -15.85
CA GLY A 117 -4.48 -0.94 -17.27
C GLY A 117 -3.16 -0.96 -18.05
N ASN A 118 -2.97 0.04 -18.91
CA ASN A 118 -1.76 0.21 -19.74
C ASN A 118 -0.73 1.16 -19.13
N LYS A 119 -1.02 1.77 -17.98
CA LYS A 119 -0.08 2.65 -17.27
C LYS A 119 0.69 1.82 -16.26
N GLU A 120 2.01 1.97 -16.26
CA GLU A 120 2.88 1.36 -15.28
C GLU A 120 3.94 2.39 -14.88
N ARG A 121 4.18 2.58 -13.58
CA ARG A 121 5.09 3.61 -13.09
C ARG A 121 5.69 3.26 -11.74
N ASP A 122 6.92 3.72 -11.57
CA ASP A 122 7.73 3.53 -10.38
C ASP A 122 7.99 4.86 -9.69
N TRP A 123 8.12 4.79 -8.36
CA TRP A 123 8.63 5.87 -7.55
C TRP A 123 9.62 5.35 -6.51
N TYR A 124 10.73 6.08 -6.38
CA TYR A 124 11.72 5.93 -5.32
C TYR A 124 11.65 7.18 -4.45
N ILE A 125 11.23 7.00 -3.21
CA ILE A 125 10.80 8.09 -2.34
C ILE A 125 11.68 8.13 -1.10
N ASP A 126 12.17 9.31 -0.74
CA ASP A 126 12.95 9.52 0.47
C ASP A 126 12.11 9.17 1.71
N THR A 127 12.75 8.58 2.72
CA THR A 127 12.09 8.30 4.00
C THR A 127 12.18 9.48 4.97
N VAL A 128 13.03 10.48 4.67
CA VAL A 128 13.06 11.77 5.37
C VAL A 128 11.91 12.65 4.87
N LEU A 129 10.78 12.61 5.59
CA LEU A 129 9.52 13.22 5.16
C LEU A 129 9.67 14.72 4.88
N GLU A 130 10.47 15.46 5.64
CA GLU A 130 10.62 16.92 5.51
C GLU A 130 11.21 17.37 4.15
N ARG A 131 11.66 16.43 3.31
CA ARG A 131 12.17 16.67 1.95
C ARG A 131 11.15 16.41 0.85
N LEU A 132 9.93 15.98 1.21
CA LEU A 132 8.87 15.61 0.29
C LEU A 132 7.79 16.70 0.24
N PRO A 133 6.98 16.78 -0.83
CA PRO A 133 5.75 17.58 -0.82
C PRO A 133 4.80 17.12 0.29
N ASP A 134 4.08 18.06 0.92
CA ASP A 134 3.23 17.78 2.11
C ASP A 134 2.29 16.58 1.95
N TYR A 135 1.65 16.45 0.79
CA TYR A 135 0.72 15.34 0.53
C TYR A 135 1.44 13.98 0.41
N VAL A 136 2.70 13.98 -0.06
CA VAL A 136 3.56 12.77 -0.08
C VAL A 136 4.03 12.46 1.33
N GLN A 137 4.32 13.46 2.16
CA GLN A 137 4.67 13.26 3.57
C GLN A 137 3.57 12.54 4.32
N GLU A 138 2.33 13.01 4.18
CA GLU A 138 1.16 12.41 4.81
C GLU A 138 0.99 10.96 4.36
N TYR A 139 1.07 10.71 3.05
CA TYR A 139 0.92 9.37 2.49
C TYR A 139 2.04 8.41 2.95
N ILE A 140 3.30 8.81 2.84
CA ILE A 140 4.43 7.94 3.22
C ILE A 140 4.49 7.73 4.73
N GLY A 141 4.19 8.77 5.54
CA GLY A 141 4.08 8.63 6.98
C GLY A 141 2.99 7.64 7.38
N LYS A 142 1.83 7.68 6.72
CA LYS A 142 0.79 6.66 6.89
C LYS A 142 1.31 5.28 6.48
N ALA A 143 1.90 5.16 5.29
CA ALA A 143 2.37 3.90 4.73
C ALA A 143 3.40 3.19 5.63
N GLN A 144 4.33 3.95 6.20
CA GLN A 144 5.35 3.45 7.14
C GLN A 144 4.77 3.06 8.51
N SER A 145 3.62 3.62 8.89
CA SER A 145 2.93 3.24 10.14
C SER A 145 2.17 1.90 10.04
N ILE A 146 1.93 1.41 8.81
CA ILE A 146 1.22 0.15 8.58
C ILE A 146 2.19 -1.01 8.81
N THR A 147 2.03 -1.71 9.93
CA THR A 147 2.76 -2.95 10.19
C THR A 147 2.06 -4.13 9.52
N LEU A 148 2.82 -4.82 8.67
CA LEU A 148 2.48 -6.11 8.08
C LEU A 148 3.37 -7.21 8.70
N PRO A 149 2.89 -8.46 8.77
CA PRO A 149 3.64 -9.59 9.34
C PRO A 149 4.89 -9.92 8.52
#